data_AF-A0A6A6AVM4-F1
#
_entry.id   AF-A0A6A6AVM4-F1
#
_cell.length_a   1.000
_cell.length_b   1.000
_cell.length_c   1.000
_cell.angle_alpha   90.00
_cell.angle_beta   90.00
_cell.angle_gamma   90.00
#
_symmetry.space_group_name_H-M   'P 1'
#
loop_
_entity.id
_entity.type
_entity.pdbx_description
1 polymer ?
#
loop_
_entity_poly.entity_id
_entity_poly.type
_entity_poly.pdbx_seq_one_letter_code
_entity_poly.pdbx_strand_id
1 'polypeptide(L)'
;MSIPCVQGMGYITAIYNDATPVLNSGVFFRSLSYIGSLNGDTYKYAIQLEDDSQWLLYATPAGSAGAPPFNLTDSSTITGPQNFVGTLQVTKIPAGASEGQVFDRSAGAYAINTTISGSVDGSTGRYTLSWAKGGLQSQTLLMYALPHHVESFDQETSAALTNIQLVTTTKGFAHAVVADNITMIEPDLPVTIGFAPWTKNSSGGGGGSENLRINAEALALVNSVGSAELSEDFIAQTSLDSMYYSGKGLAKFAAIIYTMQSIADNSNLAASGLIKLKDAFNVFVNNTQPEPLVYDTVWKGVVSSATYGPGNNVGLDFGNTLYNDHHFHYGYFVWTAAVIGHLDPDWLTEGSNKAWVNTLVRDYANSVTDNYFPFSRSFDWFHGHSWAKGLFESADGKDQESTSEDAFATYALKMWGKVSGDANMEARSNLQLALQARSLNNYFLLTSDNKNQPPQFLPNKVTGILFENKVDHTTYFGTNVEYIEGIHMIPINPSSAYTRPKQFVQEEWDMYFSSGRAGYTAGGWRGILYANLAIIDPQTAYNFFSDPNFDWSWLDGGASRTWYLAYSAAMLDAASVDTEEYDVGNSTSGWSHETVQGEAYTPNKLIQYEHAGSHGDSAPKVLGWK
;
A
#
# COMPACT_ATOMS: atom_id res chain seq x y z
N MET A 1 -10.76 -1.85 35.24
CA MET A 1 -10.57 -2.88 34.21
C MET A 1 -9.75 -2.28 33.08
N SER A 2 -8.81 -3.03 32.52
CA SER A 2 -8.00 -2.62 31.36
C SER A 2 -8.01 -3.72 30.30
N ILE A 3 -8.05 -3.36 29.02
CA ILE A 3 -8.06 -4.30 27.89
C ILE A 3 -6.87 -3.95 26.99
N PRO A 4 -5.77 -4.72 27.02
CA PRO A 4 -4.72 -4.57 26.02
C PRO A 4 -5.25 -5.02 24.66
N CYS A 5 -5.11 -4.15 23.66
CA CYS A 5 -5.47 -4.43 22.27
C CYS A 5 -4.20 -4.49 21.43
N VAL A 6 -3.92 -5.65 20.84
CA VAL A 6 -2.77 -5.87 19.97
C VAL A 6 -3.29 -6.52 18.68
N GLN A 7 -2.80 -6.04 17.53
CA GLN A 7 -3.12 -6.64 16.23
C GLN A 7 -2.76 -8.13 16.23
N GLY A 8 -3.69 -8.96 15.76
CA GLY A 8 -3.53 -10.41 15.76
C GLY A 8 -3.72 -11.10 17.11
N MET A 9 -4.22 -10.45 18.17
CA MET A 9 -4.46 -11.16 19.44
C MET A 9 -5.43 -12.34 19.30
N GLY A 10 -5.06 -13.52 19.82
CA GLY A 10 -5.92 -14.71 19.80
C GLY A 10 -7.09 -14.69 20.79
N TYR A 11 -7.01 -13.82 21.79
CA TYR A 11 -8.02 -13.64 22.83
C TYR A 11 -8.22 -12.15 23.11
N ILE A 12 -9.47 -11.74 23.30
CA ILE A 12 -9.74 -10.50 24.00
C ILE A 12 -9.44 -10.74 25.47
N THR A 13 -8.53 -9.96 26.05
CA THR A 13 -8.11 -10.10 27.45
C THR A 13 -8.57 -8.89 28.25
N ALA A 14 -9.32 -9.10 29.33
CA ALA A 14 -9.69 -8.07 30.28
C ALA A 14 -9.00 -8.30 31.63
N ILE A 15 -8.28 -7.28 32.11
CA ILE A 15 -7.57 -7.29 33.38
C ILE A 15 -8.45 -6.60 34.43
N TYR A 16 -8.85 -7.35 35.44
CA TYR A 16 -9.70 -6.90 36.53
C TYR A 16 -8.88 -6.63 37.80
N ASN A 17 -9.23 -5.54 38.48
CA ASN A 17 -8.70 -5.16 39.77
C ASN A 17 -9.88 -4.71 40.64
N ASP A 18 -10.32 -5.58 41.53
CA ASP A 18 -11.42 -5.35 42.48
C ASP A 18 -12.72 -4.89 41.79
N ALA A 19 -13.18 -5.67 40.80
CA ALA A 19 -14.38 -5.36 40.04
C ALA A 19 -15.20 -6.62 39.75
N THR A 20 -16.49 -6.47 39.47
CA THR A 20 -17.39 -7.57 39.11
C THR A 20 -17.39 -7.77 37.59
N PRO A 21 -16.99 -8.93 37.06
CA PRO A 21 -17.10 -9.21 35.63
C PRO A 21 -18.54 -9.32 35.17
N VAL A 22 -18.84 -8.67 34.05
CA VAL A 22 -20.14 -8.76 33.36
C VAL A 22 -19.88 -8.95 31.87
N LEU A 23 -20.45 -10.01 31.31
CA LEU A 23 -20.43 -10.27 29.87
C LEU A 23 -21.86 -10.16 29.36
N ASN A 24 -22.07 -9.33 28.34
CA ASN A 24 -23.34 -9.17 27.66
C ASN A 24 -23.25 -9.63 26.22
N SER A 25 -24.36 -10.14 25.67
CA SER A 25 -24.46 -10.55 24.28
C SER A 25 -25.70 -9.94 23.62
N GLY A 26 -25.52 -9.34 22.44
CA GLY A 26 -26.62 -8.87 21.60
C GLY A 26 -27.37 -9.99 20.87
N VAL A 27 -26.82 -11.21 20.87
CA VAL A 27 -27.40 -12.41 20.24
C VAL A 27 -28.10 -13.32 21.28
N PHE A 28 -27.92 -13.03 22.56
CA PHE A 28 -28.31 -13.87 23.70
C PHE A 28 -27.46 -15.14 23.89
N PHE A 29 -27.29 -15.52 25.15
CA PHE A 29 -26.64 -16.74 25.61
C PHE A 29 -27.67 -17.86 25.70
N ARG A 30 -27.35 -19.00 25.09
CA ARG A 30 -28.09 -20.25 25.24
C ARG A 30 -27.61 -21.05 26.44
N SER A 31 -26.28 -21.11 26.65
CA SER A 31 -25.71 -21.84 27.78
C SER A 31 -24.36 -21.30 28.22
N LEU A 32 -24.04 -21.58 29.50
CA LEU A 32 -22.73 -21.40 30.12
C LEU A 32 -22.41 -22.70 30.87
N SER A 33 -21.28 -23.33 30.56
CA SER A 33 -20.85 -24.57 31.20
C SER A 33 -19.42 -24.46 31.71
N TYR A 34 -19.19 -24.73 33.00
CA TYR A 34 -17.83 -24.90 33.52
C TYR A 34 -17.26 -26.23 33.01
N ILE A 35 -16.04 -26.19 32.45
CA ILE A 35 -15.38 -27.35 31.84
C ILE A 35 -14.32 -27.92 32.77
N GLY A 36 -13.49 -27.09 33.38
CA GLY A 36 -12.42 -27.56 34.27
C GLY A 36 -11.27 -26.57 34.45
N SER A 37 -10.28 -27.01 35.24
CA SER A 37 -8.99 -26.34 35.42
C SER A 37 -7.99 -26.86 34.39
N LEU A 38 -7.21 -25.97 33.77
CA LEU A 38 -6.22 -26.34 32.75
C LEU A 38 -4.81 -26.56 33.31
N ASN A 39 -4.34 -25.66 34.17
CA ASN A 39 -2.97 -25.64 34.68
C ASN A 39 -2.91 -25.30 36.19
N GLY A 40 -4.04 -25.40 36.89
CA GLY A 40 -4.19 -25.03 38.31
C GLY A 40 -4.54 -23.55 38.52
N ASP A 41 -4.17 -22.70 37.56
CA ASP A 41 -4.35 -21.24 37.64
C ASP A 41 -5.46 -20.73 36.72
N THR A 42 -5.66 -21.37 35.57
CA THR A 42 -6.67 -20.99 34.56
C THR A 42 -7.85 -21.96 34.53
N TYR A 43 -9.06 -21.41 34.59
CA TYR A 43 -10.34 -22.12 34.60
C TYR A 43 -11.13 -21.87 33.32
N LYS A 44 -11.62 -22.94 32.68
CA LYS A 44 -12.30 -22.90 31.39
C LYS A 44 -13.81 -23.01 31.53
N TYR A 45 -14.52 -22.19 30.77
CA TYR A 45 -15.96 -22.22 30.59
C TYR A 45 -16.28 -22.22 29.09
N ALA A 46 -17.30 -22.98 28.69
CA ALA A 46 -17.85 -22.96 27.35
C ALA A 46 -19.14 -22.12 27.34
N ILE A 47 -19.27 -21.26 26.35
CA ILE A 47 -20.43 -20.40 26.11
C ILE A 47 -21.00 -20.74 24.74
N GLN A 48 -22.31 -20.93 24.67
CA GLN A 48 -23.04 -21.04 23.41
C GLN A 48 -24.04 -19.89 23.30
N LEU A 49 -24.04 -19.20 22.17
CA LEU A 49 -25.02 -18.16 21.84
C LEU A 49 -26.20 -18.75 21.06
N GLU A 50 -27.28 -17.97 20.91
CA GLU A 50 -28.48 -18.43 20.19
C GLU A 50 -28.30 -18.52 18.66
N ASP A 51 -27.28 -17.89 18.08
CA ASP A 51 -26.89 -18.05 16.67
C ASP A 51 -26.00 -19.28 16.41
N ASP A 52 -25.96 -20.22 17.37
CA ASP A 52 -25.11 -21.41 17.39
C ASP A 52 -23.60 -21.14 17.47
N SER A 53 -23.16 -19.88 17.61
CA SER A 53 -21.74 -19.59 17.80
C SER A 53 -21.24 -20.08 19.16
N GLN A 54 -20.03 -20.63 19.15
CA GLN A 54 -19.37 -21.19 20.32
C GLN A 54 -18.20 -20.31 20.74
N TRP A 55 -18.10 -20.07 22.04
CA TRP A 55 -17.09 -19.22 22.64
C TRP A 55 -16.47 -19.92 23.86
N LEU A 56 -15.21 -19.61 24.12
CA LEU A 56 -14.50 -20.03 25.32
C LEU A 56 -14.25 -18.81 26.19
N LEU A 57 -14.51 -18.97 27.49
CA LEU A 57 -14.12 -18.04 28.54
C LEU A 57 -13.06 -18.73 29.40
N TYR A 58 -11.91 -18.09 29.53
CA TYR A 58 -10.87 -18.48 30.46
C TYR A 58 -10.77 -17.46 31.58
N ALA A 59 -10.83 -17.92 32.82
CA ALA A 59 -10.66 -17.08 33.99
C ALA A 59 -9.39 -17.47 34.74
N THR A 60 -8.49 -16.50 34.93
CA THR A 60 -7.24 -16.67 35.68
C THR A 60 -7.28 -15.73 36.89
N PRO A 61 -7.86 -16.15 38.04
CA PRO A 61 -7.87 -15.34 39.24
C PRO A 61 -6.45 -15.10 39.78
N ALA A 62 -6.24 -13.95 40.41
CA ALA A 62 -5.01 -13.68 41.13
C ALA A 62 -4.98 -14.46 42.46
N GLY A 63 -3.89 -15.19 42.72
CA GLY A 63 -3.74 -16.04 43.91
C GLY A 63 -4.53 -17.36 43.85
N SER A 64 -4.42 -18.18 44.89
CA SER A 64 -5.05 -19.52 44.95
C SER A 64 -6.54 -19.46 45.29
N ALA A 65 -7.34 -18.76 44.47
CA ALA A 65 -8.76 -18.51 44.73
C ALA A 65 -9.72 -19.62 44.22
N GLY A 66 -9.21 -20.64 43.52
CA GLY A 66 -10.04 -21.68 42.91
C GLY A 66 -10.85 -21.18 41.71
N ALA A 67 -11.77 -22.02 41.21
CA ALA A 67 -12.58 -21.68 40.04
C ALA A 67 -13.55 -20.51 40.34
N PRO A 68 -13.46 -19.37 39.61
CA PRO A 68 -14.36 -18.25 39.83
C PRO A 68 -15.83 -18.60 39.49
N PRO A 69 -16.82 -18.27 40.33
CA PRO A 69 -18.21 -18.57 40.00
C PRO A 69 -18.73 -17.60 38.94
N PHE A 70 -19.07 -18.13 37.75
CA PHE A 70 -19.80 -17.41 36.72
C PHE A 70 -21.22 -17.96 36.60
N ASN A 71 -22.21 -17.05 36.59
CA ASN A 71 -23.62 -17.42 36.49
C ASN A 71 -24.23 -16.77 35.26
N LEU A 72 -24.97 -17.57 34.49
CA LEU A 72 -25.89 -17.06 33.47
C LEU A 72 -27.13 -16.53 34.21
N THR A 73 -27.19 -15.21 34.41
CA THR A 73 -28.24 -14.59 35.23
C THR A 73 -29.56 -14.50 34.47
N ASP A 74 -29.47 -14.26 33.17
CA ASP A 74 -30.56 -14.24 32.20
C ASP A 74 -29.99 -14.52 30.80
N SER A 75 -30.84 -14.58 29.78
CA SER A 75 -30.40 -14.89 28.40
C SER A 75 -29.47 -13.83 27.80
N SER A 76 -29.27 -12.66 28.42
CA SER A 76 -28.42 -11.58 27.89
C SER A 76 -27.16 -11.31 28.71
N THR A 77 -27.04 -11.91 29.90
CA THR A 77 -26.02 -11.53 30.88
C THR A 77 -25.39 -12.73 31.59
N ILE A 78 -24.06 -12.76 31.60
CA ILE A 78 -23.24 -13.62 32.47
C ILE A 78 -22.53 -12.72 33.49
N THR A 79 -22.66 -13.05 34.78
CA THR A 79 -22.04 -12.31 35.88
C THR A 79 -21.01 -13.16 36.62
N GLY A 80 -19.82 -12.61 36.85
CA GLY A 80 -18.75 -13.23 37.64
C GLY A 80 -18.83 -12.88 39.14
N PRO A 81 -17.82 -13.27 39.95
CA PRO A 81 -17.79 -12.94 41.36
C PRO A 81 -17.56 -11.45 41.59
N GLN A 82 -18.07 -10.95 42.73
CA GLN A 82 -17.71 -9.61 43.22
C GLN A 82 -16.22 -9.55 43.56
N ASN A 83 -15.64 -8.35 43.47
CA ASN A 83 -14.26 -8.07 43.86
C ASN A 83 -13.23 -8.97 43.14
N PHE A 84 -13.51 -9.34 41.88
CA PHE A 84 -12.62 -10.17 41.09
C PHE A 84 -11.31 -9.41 40.81
N VAL A 85 -10.20 -10.10 41.07
CA VAL A 85 -8.85 -9.68 40.70
C VAL A 85 -8.26 -10.80 39.85
N GLY A 86 -7.76 -10.47 38.67
CA GLY A 86 -7.26 -11.46 37.72
C GLY A 86 -7.56 -11.09 36.28
N THR A 87 -7.44 -12.06 35.37
CA THR A 87 -7.69 -11.85 33.94
C THR A 87 -8.79 -12.74 33.44
N LEU A 88 -9.64 -12.19 32.56
CA LEU A 88 -10.59 -12.95 31.75
C LEU A 88 -10.18 -12.87 30.30
N GLN A 89 -10.19 -14.02 29.63
CA GLN A 89 -9.94 -14.12 28.20
C GLN A 89 -11.14 -14.73 27.51
N VAL A 90 -11.58 -14.12 26.42
CA VAL A 90 -12.64 -14.66 25.57
C VAL A 90 -12.16 -14.86 24.14
N THR A 91 -12.56 -15.96 23.52
CA THR A 91 -12.28 -16.25 22.12
C THR A 91 -13.40 -17.04 21.48
N LYS A 92 -13.61 -16.84 20.18
CA LYS A 92 -14.60 -17.56 19.39
C LYS A 92 -13.99 -18.85 18.87
N ILE A 93 -14.72 -19.96 19.00
CA ILE A 93 -14.35 -21.21 18.31
C ILE A 93 -14.88 -21.12 16.88
N PRO A 94 -14.01 -21.21 15.85
CA PRO A 94 -14.47 -21.23 14.47
C PRO A 94 -15.42 -22.42 14.21
N ALA A 95 -16.42 -22.23 13.36
CA ALA A 95 -17.37 -23.29 13.02
C ALA A 95 -16.64 -24.52 12.45
N GLY A 96 -16.93 -25.71 12.99
CA GLY A 96 -16.30 -26.97 12.56
C GLY A 96 -14.90 -27.22 13.13
N ALA A 97 -14.33 -26.31 13.90
CA ALA A 97 -13.02 -26.53 14.54
C ALA A 97 -13.13 -27.57 15.68
N SER A 98 -12.28 -28.60 15.63
CA SER A 98 -12.10 -29.60 16.70
C SER A 98 -10.90 -29.28 17.61
N GLU A 99 -10.22 -28.16 17.38
CA GLU A 99 -8.93 -27.79 17.99
C GLU A 99 -9.07 -26.98 19.29
N GLY A 100 -10.11 -27.23 20.10
CA GLY A 100 -10.30 -26.56 21.39
C GLY A 100 -9.08 -26.63 22.32
N GLN A 101 -8.27 -27.68 22.18
CA GLN A 101 -7.03 -27.88 22.94
C GLN A 101 -5.92 -26.88 22.58
N VAL A 102 -5.89 -26.34 21.35
CA VAL A 102 -4.89 -25.35 20.95
C VAL A 102 -5.12 -24.04 21.71
N PHE A 103 -6.39 -23.64 21.85
CA PHE A 103 -6.74 -22.50 22.70
C PHE A 103 -6.42 -22.76 24.17
N ASP A 104 -6.60 -23.98 24.67
CA ASP A 104 -6.28 -24.32 26.06
C ASP A 104 -4.79 -24.17 26.38
N ARG A 105 -3.90 -24.51 25.42
CA ARG A 105 -2.43 -24.43 25.58
C ARG A 105 -1.87 -23.00 25.62
N SER A 106 -2.66 -22.00 25.22
CA SER A 106 -2.22 -20.59 25.23
C SER A 106 -3.00 -19.75 26.25
N ALA A 107 -4.02 -20.34 26.89
CA ALA A 107 -4.87 -19.66 27.85
C ALA A 107 -4.11 -19.24 29.12
N GLY A 108 -4.37 -18.03 29.58
CA GLY A 108 -3.71 -17.36 30.70
C GLY A 108 -2.56 -16.44 30.28
N ALA A 109 -2.05 -16.52 29.05
CA ALA A 109 -1.09 -15.58 28.48
C ALA A 109 -1.74 -14.64 27.45
N TYR A 110 -1.26 -13.40 27.37
CA TYR A 110 -1.74 -12.41 26.39
C TYR A 110 -0.64 -11.45 25.96
N ALA A 111 -0.72 -10.94 24.73
CA ALA A 111 0.19 -9.93 24.22
C ALA A 111 -0.10 -8.56 24.86
N ILE A 112 0.95 -7.81 25.20
CA ILE A 112 0.86 -6.46 25.78
C ILE A 112 1.28 -5.40 24.75
N ASN A 113 2.31 -5.71 23.96
CA ASN A 113 2.85 -4.84 22.92
C ASN A 113 3.54 -5.69 21.85
N THR A 114 3.99 -5.05 20.78
CA THR A 114 4.76 -5.67 19.70
C THR A 114 6.03 -4.86 19.47
N THR A 115 7.16 -5.55 19.31
CA THR A 115 8.41 -4.99 18.80
C THR A 115 8.64 -5.52 17.40
N ILE A 116 9.01 -4.62 16.49
CA ILE A 116 9.35 -4.95 15.10
C ILE A 116 10.87 -4.90 14.98
N SER A 117 11.44 -5.93 14.39
CA SER A 117 12.85 -5.97 13.99
C SER A 117 12.98 -6.48 12.56
N GLY A 118 14.04 -6.12 11.86
CA GLY A 118 14.27 -6.60 10.51
C GLY A 118 15.73 -6.48 10.08
N SER A 119 16.08 -7.23 9.04
CA SER A 119 17.40 -7.27 8.45
C SER A 119 17.30 -7.50 6.94
N VAL A 120 18.28 -7.02 6.20
CA VAL A 120 18.41 -7.26 4.76
C VAL A 120 19.80 -7.84 4.49
N ASP A 121 19.84 -8.92 3.72
CA ASP A 121 21.05 -9.54 3.20
C ASP A 121 20.90 -9.75 1.69
N GLY A 122 21.63 -8.93 0.90
CA GLY A 122 21.48 -8.90 -0.55
C GLY A 122 20.02 -8.60 -0.96
N SER A 123 19.43 -9.50 -1.73
CA SER A 123 18.04 -9.43 -2.19
C SER A 123 17.04 -10.08 -1.23
N THR A 124 17.46 -10.56 -0.05
CA THR A 124 16.57 -11.19 0.93
C THR A 124 16.36 -10.28 2.12
N GLY A 125 15.11 -10.01 2.45
CA GLY A 125 14.70 -9.29 3.65
C GLY A 125 14.04 -10.21 4.66
N ARG A 126 14.18 -9.89 5.94
CA ARG A 126 13.49 -10.54 7.05
C ARG A 126 12.91 -9.49 7.97
N TYR A 127 11.69 -9.72 8.46
CA TYR A 127 11.13 -8.96 9.58
C TYR A 127 10.44 -9.89 10.58
N THR A 128 10.50 -9.51 11.85
CA THR A 128 9.95 -10.28 12.96
C THR A 128 9.06 -9.38 13.80
N LEU A 129 7.83 -9.83 14.06
CA LEU A 129 6.95 -9.26 15.09
C LEU A 129 7.12 -10.09 16.36
N SER A 130 7.61 -9.47 17.43
CA SER A 130 7.82 -10.12 18.73
C SER A 130 6.96 -9.48 19.79
N TRP A 131 6.23 -10.27 20.57
CA TRP A 131 5.30 -9.75 21.56
C TRP A 131 5.82 -9.88 22.99
N ALA A 132 5.72 -8.81 23.77
CA ALA A 132 5.82 -8.93 25.22
C ALA A 132 4.52 -9.53 25.78
N LYS A 133 4.63 -10.35 26.83
CA LYS A 133 3.51 -11.14 27.37
C LYS A 133 3.15 -10.77 28.80
N GLY A 134 1.85 -10.69 29.05
CA GLY A 134 1.26 -10.64 30.38
C GLY A 134 0.66 -11.97 30.79
N GLY A 135 0.31 -12.09 32.07
CA GLY A 135 -0.30 -13.31 32.62
C GLY A 135 0.70 -14.44 32.82
N LEU A 136 0.30 -15.67 32.51
CA LEU A 136 1.08 -16.89 32.73
C LEU A 136 2.26 -16.99 31.76
N GLN A 137 3.45 -16.63 32.23
CA GLN A 137 4.67 -16.57 31.41
C GLN A 137 5.09 -17.91 30.79
N SER A 138 4.66 -19.03 31.38
CA SER A 138 4.97 -20.39 30.89
C SER A 138 4.15 -20.82 29.67
N GLN A 139 3.08 -20.10 29.31
CA GLN A 139 2.26 -20.40 28.14
C GLN A 139 2.72 -19.58 26.93
N THR A 140 2.78 -20.21 25.76
CA THR A 140 3.03 -19.53 24.48
C THR A 140 1.78 -18.75 24.06
N LEU A 141 1.95 -17.63 23.35
CA LEU A 141 0.79 -16.92 22.79
C LEU A 141 0.13 -17.69 21.65
N LEU A 142 -1.17 -17.43 21.47
CA LEU A 142 -1.88 -17.68 20.23
C LEU A 142 -2.12 -16.34 19.54
N MET A 143 -1.58 -16.19 18.35
CA MET A 143 -1.67 -14.97 17.54
C MET A 143 -2.22 -15.28 16.14
N TYR A 144 -3.13 -14.46 15.65
CA TYR A 144 -3.64 -14.52 14.28
C TYR A 144 -2.74 -13.75 13.33
N ALA A 145 -2.31 -14.43 12.27
CA ALA A 145 -1.56 -13.88 11.17
C ALA A 145 -2.45 -13.69 9.94
N LEU A 146 -2.30 -12.56 9.25
CA LEU A 146 -3.00 -12.26 8.00
C LEU A 146 -2.47 -13.13 6.84
N PRO A 147 -3.25 -13.33 5.76
CA PRO A 147 -2.83 -14.13 4.60
C PRO A 147 -1.41 -13.85 4.09
N HIS A 148 -1.03 -12.58 3.90
CA HIS A 148 0.30 -12.22 3.40
C HIS A 148 1.45 -12.56 4.38
N HIS A 149 1.19 -12.64 5.68
CA HIS A 149 2.16 -13.15 6.65
C HIS A 149 2.39 -14.65 6.43
N VAL A 150 1.31 -15.42 6.31
CA VAL A 150 1.37 -16.88 6.13
C VAL A 150 2.15 -17.25 4.86
N GLU A 151 1.99 -16.48 3.79
CA GLU A 151 2.71 -16.64 2.52
C GLU A 151 4.23 -16.40 2.63
N SER A 152 4.69 -15.70 3.67
CA SER A 152 6.08 -15.25 3.81
C SER A 152 6.77 -15.82 5.06
N PHE A 153 6.14 -16.71 5.82
CA PHE A 153 6.75 -17.26 7.02
C PHE A 153 8.09 -17.96 6.78
N ASP A 154 9.00 -17.81 7.75
CA ASP A 154 10.15 -18.70 7.83
C ASP A 154 9.73 -20.11 8.25
N GLN A 155 10.70 -21.04 8.26
CA GLN A 155 10.43 -22.44 8.56
C GLN A 155 9.92 -22.66 9.99
N GLU A 156 10.45 -21.92 10.98
CA GLU A 156 10.05 -22.05 12.38
C GLU A 156 8.61 -21.55 12.59
N THR A 157 8.29 -20.38 12.04
CA THR A 157 6.95 -19.79 12.13
C THR A 157 5.92 -20.65 11.40
N SER A 158 6.28 -21.18 10.22
CA SER A 158 5.42 -22.11 9.47
C SER A 158 5.09 -23.38 10.26
N ALA A 159 6.04 -23.89 11.05
CA ALA A 159 5.83 -25.08 11.88
C ALA A 159 4.90 -24.82 13.09
N ALA A 160 4.72 -23.55 13.48
CA ALA A 160 3.81 -23.13 14.55
C ALA A 160 2.39 -22.79 14.08
N LEU A 161 2.14 -22.83 12.76
CA LEU A 161 0.83 -22.59 12.16
C LEU A 161 -0.18 -23.70 12.54
N THR A 162 -1.42 -23.32 12.78
CA THR A 162 -2.52 -24.22 13.13
C THR A 162 -3.60 -24.22 12.05
N ASN A 163 -4.58 -25.12 12.12
CA ASN A 163 -5.70 -25.11 11.18
C ASN A 163 -6.84 -24.15 11.61
N ILE A 164 -6.67 -23.44 12.73
CA ILE A 164 -7.65 -22.48 13.23
C ILE A 164 -7.61 -21.23 12.37
N GLN A 165 -8.74 -20.90 11.74
CA GLN A 165 -8.92 -19.70 10.95
C GLN A 165 -10.10 -18.86 11.46
N LEU A 166 -9.97 -17.55 11.37
CA LEU A 166 -11.08 -16.61 11.56
C LEU A 166 -11.11 -15.60 10.42
N VAL A 167 -12.31 -15.30 9.95
CA VAL A 167 -12.51 -14.25 8.95
C VAL A 167 -12.18 -12.89 9.58
N THR A 168 -11.33 -12.14 8.89
CA THR A 168 -11.06 -10.72 9.20
C THR A 168 -12.16 -9.86 8.60
N THR A 169 -12.20 -8.58 8.97
CA THR A 169 -13.16 -7.62 8.40
C THR A 169 -12.97 -7.42 6.90
N THR A 170 -11.73 -7.23 6.43
CA THR A 170 -11.46 -6.83 5.02
C THR A 170 -10.29 -7.54 4.35
N LYS A 171 -9.63 -8.50 5.01
CA LYS A 171 -8.36 -9.12 4.57
C LYS A 171 -8.41 -10.65 4.50
N GLY A 172 -9.58 -11.23 4.25
CA GLY A 172 -9.76 -12.68 4.14
C GLY A 172 -9.64 -13.41 5.49
N PHE A 173 -9.19 -14.66 5.46
CA PHE A 173 -9.07 -15.51 6.66
C PHE A 173 -7.69 -15.38 7.31
N ALA A 174 -7.64 -14.88 8.55
CA ALA A 174 -6.45 -14.94 9.37
C ALA A 174 -6.27 -16.33 9.98
N HIS A 175 -5.03 -16.76 10.16
CA HIS A 175 -4.68 -18.09 10.67
C HIS A 175 -3.99 -17.98 12.02
N ALA A 176 -4.36 -18.84 12.97
CA ALA A 176 -3.72 -18.84 14.28
C ALA A 176 -2.36 -19.53 14.23
N VAL A 177 -1.39 -18.91 14.89
CA VAL A 177 -0.01 -19.35 15.10
C VAL A 177 0.23 -19.39 16.61
N VAL A 178 0.80 -20.49 17.11
CA VAL A 178 1.16 -20.60 18.54
C VAL A 178 2.64 -20.21 18.70
N ALA A 179 2.90 -18.91 18.82
CA ALA A 179 4.25 -18.38 18.93
C ALA A 179 4.30 -17.03 19.65
N ASP A 180 5.41 -16.77 20.35
CA ASP A 180 5.69 -15.48 20.99
C ASP A 180 6.31 -14.46 20.03
N ASN A 181 6.68 -14.91 18.84
CA ASN A 181 7.12 -14.09 17.71
C ASN A 181 6.78 -14.81 16.40
N ILE A 182 6.55 -14.03 15.34
CA ILE A 182 6.45 -14.54 13.97
C ILE A 182 7.50 -13.86 13.10
N THR A 183 8.14 -14.63 12.23
CA THR A 183 9.14 -14.13 11.29
C THR A 183 8.67 -14.36 9.87
N MET A 184 8.80 -13.30 9.06
CA MET A 184 8.50 -13.29 7.64
C MET A 184 9.78 -13.01 6.85
N ILE A 185 9.87 -13.60 5.66
CA ILE A 185 10.98 -13.54 4.72
C ILE A 185 10.45 -13.02 3.38
N GLU A 186 11.10 -11.97 2.86
CA GLU A 186 10.89 -11.45 1.51
C GLU A 186 12.12 -11.79 0.65
N PRO A 187 12.07 -12.83 -0.20
CA PRO A 187 13.24 -13.34 -0.91
C PRO A 187 13.62 -12.55 -2.17
N ASP A 188 12.75 -11.64 -2.62
CA ASP A 188 12.88 -10.89 -3.87
C ASP A 188 12.75 -9.38 -3.61
N LEU A 189 13.66 -8.84 -2.80
CA LEU A 189 13.72 -7.42 -2.53
C LEU A 189 14.07 -6.63 -3.81
N PRO A 190 13.46 -5.45 -4.03
CA PRO A 190 13.63 -4.66 -5.23
C PRO A 190 14.96 -3.90 -5.28
N VAL A 191 16.08 -4.50 -4.85
CA VAL A 191 17.39 -3.82 -4.65
C VAL A 191 17.93 -3.16 -5.91
N THR A 192 17.61 -3.68 -7.09
CA THR A 192 18.04 -3.15 -8.39
C THR A 192 17.20 -1.98 -8.91
N ILE A 193 16.03 -1.70 -8.34
CA ILE A 193 15.19 -0.57 -8.76
C ILE A 193 15.91 0.75 -8.41
N GLY A 194 16.24 1.53 -9.44
CA GLY A 194 16.77 2.89 -9.33
C GLY A 194 15.86 3.91 -10.03
N PHE A 195 16.43 5.04 -10.47
CA PHE A 195 15.66 6.10 -11.16
C PHE A 195 15.25 5.74 -12.60
N ALA A 196 16.01 4.88 -13.28
CA ALA A 196 15.71 4.47 -14.65
C ALA A 196 14.47 3.56 -14.69
N PRO A 197 13.77 3.48 -15.85
CA PRO A 197 12.78 2.43 -16.06
C PRO A 197 13.35 1.07 -15.68
N TRP A 198 12.49 0.18 -15.17
CA TRP A 198 12.91 -1.09 -14.59
C TRP A 198 11.92 -2.18 -15.01
N THR A 199 12.46 -3.35 -15.33
CA THR A 199 11.66 -4.54 -15.64
C THR A 199 12.06 -5.69 -14.75
N LYS A 200 11.06 -6.48 -14.35
CA LYS A 200 11.31 -7.77 -13.71
C LYS A 200 11.87 -8.73 -14.74
N ASN A 201 12.88 -9.51 -14.34
CA ASN A 201 13.46 -10.54 -15.19
C ASN A 201 12.47 -11.72 -15.32
N SER A 202 12.16 -12.08 -16.56
CA SER A 202 11.20 -13.13 -16.94
C SER A 202 11.63 -14.53 -16.52
N SER A 203 12.93 -14.76 -16.38
CA SER A 203 13.55 -16.04 -15.98
C SER A 203 13.71 -16.17 -14.45
N GLY A 204 13.09 -15.27 -13.67
CA GLY A 204 13.06 -15.35 -12.19
C GLY A 204 14.34 -14.85 -11.49
N GLY A 205 15.27 -14.25 -12.23
CA GLY A 205 16.39 -13.51 -11.66
C GLY A 205 15.99 -12.13 -11.12
N GLY A 206 16.94 -11.39 -10.56
CA GLY A 206 16.71 -9.97 -10.23
C GLY A 206 16.36 -9.18 -11.50
N GLY A 207 15.31 -8.35 -11.43
CA GLY A 207 15.03 -7.38 -12.50
C GLY A 207 16.11 -6.31 -12.59
N GLY A 208 16.10 -5.48 -13.62
CA GLY A 208 17.14 -4.49 -13.84
C GLY A 208 16.78 -3.41 -14.83
N SER A 209 17.73 -2.51 -15.06
CA SER A 209 17.66 -1.43 -16.05
C SER A 209 18.75 -1.55 -17.12
N GLU A 210 19.75 -2.42 -16.92
CA GLU A 210 20.94 -2.54 -17.78
C GLU A 210 20.67 -2.97 -19.22
N ASN A 211 19.51 -3.57 -19.49
CA ASN A 211 19.15 -4.04 -20.82
C ASN A 211 18.17 -3.11 -21.55
N LEU A 212 17.83 -1.94 -21.00
CA LEU A 212 16.85 -1.05 -21.62
C LEU A 212 17.53 -0.07 -22.58
N ARG A 213 17.35 -0.27 -23.88
CA ARG A 213 17.83 0.64 -24.93
C ARG A 213 16.68 1.47 -25.49
N ILE A 214 16.95 2.74 -25.73
CA ILE A 214 16.03 3.63 -26.44
C ILE A 214 16.65 3.94 -27.80
N ASN A 215 15.90 3.70 -28.89
CA ASN A 215 16.39 3.93 -30.23
C ASN A 215 16.56 5.44 -30.53
N ALA A 216 17.32 5.77 -31.58
CA ALA A 216 17.68 7.15 -31.89
C ALA A 216 16.47 8.05 -32.21
N GLU A 217 15.41 7.52 -32.83
CA GLU A 217 14.20 8.28 -33.15
C GLU A 217 13.43 8.64 -31.87
N ALA A 218 13.27 7.67 -30.97
CA ALA A 218 12.68 7.88 -29.65
C ALA A 218 13.48 8.89 -28.82
N LEU A 219 14.82 8.79 -28.80
CA LEU A 219 15.70 9.75 -28.12
C LEU A 219 15.57 11.17 -28.68
N ALA A 220 15.46 11.32 -30.00
CA ALA A 220 15.25 12.62 -30.63
C ALA A 220 13.90 13.24 -30.23
N LEU A 221 12.84 12.42 -30.15
CA LEU A 221 11.52 12.86 -29.71
C LEU A 221 11.50 13.22 -28.22
N VAL A 222 12.10 12.40 -27.37
CA VAL A 222 12.29 12.67 -25.93
C VAL A 222 13.01 14.00 -25.74
N ASN A 223 14.08 14.26 -26.50
CA ASN A 223 14.80 15.53 -26.47
C ASN A 223 13.93 16.72 -26.86
N SER A 224 13.15 16.60 -27.94
CA SER A 224 12.25 17.65 -28.42
C SER A 224 11.15 17.98 -27.40
N VAL A 225 10.49 16.94 -26.88
CA VAL A 225 9.42 17.07 -25.90
C VAL A 225 9.94 17.59 -24.56
N GLY A 226 11.10 17.10 -24.09
CA GLY A 226 11.74 17.59 -22.87
C GLY A 226 12.18 19.04 -22.96
N SER A 227 12.62 19.51 -24.14
CA SER A 227 12.88 20.93 -24.35
C SER A 227 11.62 21.79 -24.22
N ALA A 228 10.45 21.28 -24.63
CA ALA A 228 9.19 21.99 -24.48
C ALA A 228 8.75 22.02 -23.02
N GLU A 229 8.69 20.88 -22.33
CA GLU A 229 8.25 20.81 -20.92
C GLU A 229 9.20 21.57 -19.98
N LEU A 230 10.53 21.55 -20.22
CA LEU A 230 11.49 22.33 -19.42
C LEU A 230 11.43 23.84 -19.67
N SER A 231 10.77 24.29 -20.74
CA SER A 231 10.54 25.71 -21.01
C SER A 231 9.37 26.31 -20.21
N GLU A 232 8.53 25.46 -19.62
CA GLU A 232 7.37 25.89 -18.82
C GLU A 232 7.77 26.68 -17.57
N ASP A 233 6.81 27.41 -17.00
CA ASP A 233 6.98 28.07 -15.70
C ASP A 233 6.86 27.04 -14.57
N PHE A 234 7.97 26.80 -13.87
CA PHE A 234 8.04 25.83 -12.78
C PHE A 234 7.33 26.37 -11.54
N ILE A 235 7.54 27.64 -11.19
CA ILE A 235 7.00 28.23 -9.97
C ILE A 235 5.47 28.27 -10.03
N ALA A 236 4.92 28.64 -11.19
CA ALA A 236 3.47 28.66 -11.40
C ALA A 236 2.79 27.28 -11.21
N GLN A 237 3.55 26.18 -11.34
CA GLN A 237 3.04 24.81 -11.24
C GLN A 237 3.46 24.10 -9.96
N THR A 238 4.37 24.69 -9.17
CA THR A 238 4.96 24.04 -7.99
C THR A 238 4.78 24.83 -6.71
N SER A 239 4.50 26.14 -6.75
CA SER A 239 4.26 26.97 -5.57
C SER A 239 2.76 27.20 -5.36
N LEU A 240 2.03 26.11 -5.11
CA LEU A 240 0.56 26.11 -4.96
C LEU A 240 0.15 26.12 -3.48
N ASP A 241 -1.14 26.31 -3.21
CA ASP A 241 -1.75 26.28 -1.86
C ASP A 241 -2.02 24.85 -1.35
N SER A 242 -1.27 23.87 -1.87
CA SER A 242 -1.38 22.46 -1.51
C SER A 242 -0.02 21.80 -1.60
N MET A 243 0.36 21.06 -0.56
CA MET A 243 1.57 20.23 -0.59
C MET A 243 1.40 19.11 -1.63
N TYR A 244 0.21 18.54 -1.78
CA TYR A 244 -0.09 17.50 -2.76
C TYR A 244 0.21 17.94 -4.20
N TYR A 245 -0.48 18.98 -4.67
CA TYR A 245 -0.33 19.44 -6.06
C TYR A 245 1.07 20.01 -6.34
N SER A 246 1.63 20.73 -5.38
CA SER A 246 3.01 21.25 -5.47
C SER A 246 4.03 20.10 -5.60
N GLY A 247 3.88 19.06 -4.77
CA GLY A 247 4.72 17.87 -4.81
C GLY A 247 4.64 17.15 -6.15
N LYS A 248 3.42 16.94 -6.69
CA LYS A 248 3.24 16.35 -8.02
C LYS A 248 3.96 17.14 -9.12
N GLY A 249 3.85 18.47 -9.11
CA GLY A 249 4.56 19.33 -10.06
C GLY A 249 6.09 19.24 -9.93
N LEU A 250 6.61 19.23 -8.70
CA LEU A 250 8.04 19.08 -8.42
C LEU A 250 8.57 17.72 -8.91
N ALA A 251 7.82 16.63 -8.68
CA ALA A 251 8.19 15.31 -9.16
C ALA A 251 8.10 15.21 -10.68
N LYS A 252 7.10 15.83 -11.32
CA LYS A 252 7.04 15.91 -12.79
C LYS A 252 8.33 16.49 -13.38
N PHE A 253 8.76 17.66 -12.90
CA PHE A 253 9.96 18.31 -13.42
C PHE A 253 11.25 17.55 -13.07
N ALA A 254 11.34 16.95 -11.89
CA ALA A 254 12.45 16.08 -11.55
C ALA A 254 12.55 14.86 -12.50
N ALA A 255 11.43 14.24 -12.85
CA ALA A 255 11.39 13.14 -13.82
C ALA A 255 11.86 13.58 -15.22
N ILE A 256 11.43 14.76 -15.68
CA ILE A 256 11.88 15.33 -16.95
C ILE A 256 13.39 15.56 -16.92
N ILE A 257 13.92 16.24 -15.90
CA ILE A 257 15.34 16.57 -15.79
C ILE A 257 16.21 15.31 -15.73
N TYR A 258 15.80 14.32 -14.93
CA TYR A 258 16.47 13.02 -14.88
C TYR A 258 16.48 12.35 -16.26
N THR A 259 15.35 12.36 -16.97
CA THR A 259 15.25 11.79 -18.33
C THR A 259 16.19 12.50 -19.28
N MET A 260 16.23 13.83 -19.25
CA MET A 260 17.12 14.61 -20.11
C MET A 260 18.59 14.34 -19.82
N GLN A 261 18.97 14.19 -18.55
CA GLN A 261 20.36 13.94 -18.15
C GLN A 261 20.81 12.50 -18.43
N SER A 262 20.03 11.52 -17.97
CA SER A 262 20.47 10.13 -17.82
C SER A 262 19.99 9.20 -18.92
N ILE A 263 19.01 9.64 -19.72
CA ILE A 263 18.43 8.84 -20.81
C ILE A 263 18.67 9.51 -22.16
N ALA A 264 18.38 10.81 -22.26
CA ALA A 264 18.42 11.56 -23.51
C ALA A 264 19.78 12.18 -23.85
N ASP A 265 20.76 12.07 -22.93
CA ASP A 265 22.11 12.64 -23.00
C ASP A 265 22.17 14.14 -23.34
N ASN A 266 21.20 14.91 -22.82
CA ASN A 266 21.13 16.36 -23.00
C ASN A 266 21.49 17.09 -21.71
N SER A 267 22.76 16.96 -21.33
CA SER A 267 23.29 17.48 -20.07
C SER A 267 23.12 19.00 -19.92
N ASN A 268 23.22 19.77 -21.00
CA ASN A 268 23.09 21.23 -20.95
C ASN A 268 21.66 21.67 -20.60
N LEU A 269 20.66 21.04 -21.21
CA LEU A 269 19.27 21.35 -20.95
C LEU A 269 18.85 20.82 -19.57
N ALA A 270 19.33 19.63 -19.18
CA ALA A 270 19.11 19.09 -17.85
C ALA A 270 19.69 20.00 -16.76
N ALA A 271 20.93 20.50 -16.92
CA ALA A 271 21.54 21.44 -15.99
C ALA A 271 20.74 22.74 -15.86
N SER A 272 20.23 23.28 -16.98
CA SER A 272 19.38 24.47 -16.98
C SER A 272 18.05 24.23 -16.26
N GLY A 273 17.43 23.07 -16.47
CA GLY A 273 16.23 22.65 -15.75
C GLY A 273 16.47 22.43 -14.26
N LEU A 274 17.63 21.85 -13.89
CA LEU A 274 17.99 21.60 -12.50
C LEU A 274 18.11 22.89 -11.68
N ILE A 275 18.63 23.97 -12.27
CA ILE A 275 18.64 25.29 -11.64
C ILE A 275 17.20 25.73 -11.31
N LYS A 276 16.29 25.67 -12.28
CA LYS A 276 14.87 26.02 -12.08
C LYS A 276 14.18 25.14 -11.03
N LEU A 277 14.49 23.84 -11.03
CA LEU A 277 13.94 22.90 -10.05
C LEU A 277 14.42 23.22 -8.64
N LYS A 278 15.71 23.53 -8.46
CA LYS A 278 16.26 23.94 -7.16
C LYS A 278 15.63 25.24 -6.68
N ASP A 279 15.41 26.22 -7.56
CA ASP A 279 14.70 27.46 -7.21
C ASP A 279 13.26 27.17 -6.76
N ALA A 280 12.54 26.31 -7.46
CA ALA A 280 11.20 25.87 -7.07
C ALA A 280 11.19 25.13 -5.73
N PHE A 281 12.15 24.22 -5.51
CA PHE A 281 12.27 23.46 -4.27
C PHE A 281 12.67 24.35 -3.08
N ASN A 282 13.47 25.41 -3.31
CA ASN A 282 13.88 26.38 -2.30
C ASN A 282 12.71 27.15 -1.68
N VAL A 283 11.57 27.28 -2.37
CA VAL A 283 10.35 27.84 -1.79
C VAL A 283 9.94 27.05 -0.53
N PHE A 284 10.05 25.72 -0.59
CA PHE A 284 9.64 24.82 0.49
C PHE A 284 10.70 24.68 1.58
N VAL A 285 11.98 24.59 1.20
CA VAL A 285 13.08 24.56 2.17
C VAL A 285 13.10 25.83 3.03
N ASN A 286 12.80 26.98 2.42
CA ASN A 286 12.68 28.27 3.12
C ASN A 286 11.30 28.47 3.79
N ASN A 287 10.38 27.53 3.59
CA ASN A 287 9.03 27.53 4.15
C ASN A 287 8.20 28.78 3.76
N THR A 288 8.32 29.21 2.50
CA THR A 288 7.68 30.41 1.93
C THR A 288 6.56 30.11 0.94
N GLN A 289 6.16 28.85 0.78
CA GLN A 289 4.99 28.46 -0.01
C GLN A 289 3.70 29.08 0.56
N PRO A 290 2.60 29.18 -0.22
CA PRO A 290 1.35 29.81 0.23
C PRO A 290 0.82 29.28 1.56
N GLU A 291 0.95 27.97 1.80
CA GLU A 291 0.61 27.32 3.08
C GLU A 291 1.87 26.69 3.71
N PRO A 292 2.62 27.46 4.53
CA PRO A 292 3.82 26.98 5.20
C PRO A 292 3.59 25.75 6.07
N LEU A 293 4.62 24.92 6.21
CA LEU A 293 4.61 23.82 7.16
C LEU A 293 4.88 24.33 8.58
N VAL A 294 4.22 23.74 9.57
CA VAL A 294 4.45 23.99 10.99
C VAL A 294 4.58 22.68 11.75
N TYR A 295 5.34 22.71 12.84
CA TYR A 295 5.53 21.53 13.69
C TYR A 295 4.51 21.51 14.83
N ASP A 296 3.66 20.49 14.85
CA ASP A 296 2.71 20.22 15.91
C ASP A 296 3.40 19.49 17.08
N THR A 297 3.47 20.19 18.21
CA THR A 297 4.09 19.69 19.44
C THR A 297 3.22 18.70 20.22
N VAL A 298 1.94 18.55 19.88
CA VAL A 298 1.01 17.62 20.53
C VAL A 298 1.12 16.24 19.91
N TRP A 299 0.86 16.10 18.61
CA TRP A 299 0.91 14.82 17.89
C TRP A 299 2.24 14.54 17.19
N LYS A 300 3.22 15.41 17.43
CA LYS A 300 4.65 15.22 17.11
C LYS A 300 4.86 15.00 15.61
N GLY A 301 4.54 16.01 14.80
CA GLY A 301 4.71 15.94 13.35
C GLY A 301 4.65 17.27 12.65
N VAL A 302 4.85 17.25 11.34
CA VAL A 302 4.84 18.46 10.50
C VAL A 302 3.61 18.46 9.60
N VAL A 303 2.87 19.55 9.64
CA VAL A 303 1.57 19.72 8.99
C VAL A 303 1.51 21.02 8.21
N SER A 304 0.70 21.06 7.16
CA SER A 304 0.32 22.28 6.45
C SER A 304 -0.40 23.27 7.37
N SER A 305 -0.15 24.58 7.19
CA SER A 305 -0.84 25.65 7.92
C SER A 305 -2.27 25.89 7.45
N ALA A 306 -2.71 25.26 6.36
CA ALA A 306 -3.92 25.64 5.63
C ALA A 306 -5.17 25.73 6.53
N THR A 307 -5.35 24.81 7.47
CA THR A 307 -6.51 24.83 8.37
C THR A 307 -6.39 25.86 9.50
N TYR A 308 -5.22 26.44 9.76
CA TYR A 308 -5.04 27.48 10.79
C TYR A 308 -5.42 28.89 10.30
N GLY A 309 -5.73 29.04 9.01
CA GLY A 309 -6.29 30.26 8.44
C GLY A 309 -7.74 30.55 8.86
N PRO A 310 -8.28 31.74 8.52
CA PRO A 310 -9.66 32.09 8.81
C PRO A 310 -10.66 31.07 8.27
N GLY A 311 -11.56 30.59 9.14
CA GLY A 311 -12.61 29.64 8.77
C GLY A 311 -12.33 28.19 9.16
N ASN A 312 -11.10 27.86 9.59
CA ASN A 312 -10.74 26.53 10.12
C ASN A 312 -11.20 25.37 9.23
N ASN A 313 -11.05 25.49 7.91
CA ASN A 313 -11.50 24.47 6.98
C ASN A 313 -10.55 23.27 7.01
N VAL A 314 -11.00 22.20 7.68
CA VAL A 314 -10.26 20.94 7.84
C VAL A 314 -10.11 20.14 6.55
N GLY A 315 -10.83 20.50 5.48
CA GLY A 315 -10.72 19.86 4.16
C GLY A 315 -9.66 20.48 3.24
N LEU A 316 -9.00 21.57 3.66
CA LEU A 316 -7.91 22.17 2.87
C LEU A 316 -6.69 21.25 2.84
N ASP A 317 -5.99 21.26 1.71
CA ASP A 317 -4.87 20.37 1.42
C ASP A 317 -5.19 18.92 1.81
N PHE A 318 -6.40 18.45 1.46
CA PHE A 318 -6.90 17.10 1.70
C PHE A 318 -6.87 16.66 3.18
N GLY A 319 -6.95 17.61 4.12
CA GLY A 319 -6.88 17.31 5.54
C GLY A 319 -5.46 17.02 6.05
N ASN A 320 -4.43 17.47 5.32
CA ASN A 320 -3.04 17.36 5.74
C ASN A 320 -2.83 17.94 7.16
N THR A 321 -3.49 19.04 7.52
CA THR A 321 -3.41 19.58 8.90
C THR A 321 -3.84 18.58 9.99
N LEU A 322 -4.66 17.60 9.64
CA LEU A 322 -5.12 16.52 10.50
C LEU A 322 -4.38 15.21 10.25
N TYR A 323 -3.14 15.25 9.74
CA TYR A 323 -2.31 14.08 9.46
C TYR A 323 -2.82 13.17 8.33
N ASN A 324 -3.75 13.64 7.51
CA ASN A 324 -4.20 12.89 6.34
C ASN A 324 -3.09 12.89 5.27
N ASP A 325 -2.85 11.74 4.64
CA ASP A 325 -2.14 11.65 3.36
C ASP A 325 -0.68 12.14 3.38
N HIS A 326 -0.05 12.26 4.55
CA HIS A 326 1.33 12.77 4.66
C HIS A 326 2.33 12.00 3.79
N HIS A 327 2.28 10.67 3.77
CA HIS A 327 3.10 9.85 2.88
C HIS A 327 2.86 10.13 1.38
N PHE A 328 1.61 10.33 0.96
CA PHE A 328 1.28 10.71 -0.43
C PHE A 328 1.88 12.07 -0.78
N HIS A 329 1.63 13.08 0.05
CA HIS A 329 2.07 14.45 -0.21
C HIS A 329 3.60 14.54 -0.16
N TYR A 330 4.20 14.11 0.95
CA TYR A 330 5.61 14.30 1.24
C TYR A 330 6.51 13.34 0.44
N GLY A 331 5.99 12.18 0.02
CA GLY A 331 6.71 11.24 -0.85
C GLY A 331 7.19 11.90 -2.15
N TYR A 332 6.38 12.79 -2.74
CA TYR A 332 6.79 13.57 -3.92
C TYR A 332 7.99 14.48 -3.66
N PHE A 333 8.01 15.20 -2.54
CA PHE A 333 9.13 16.08 -2.19
C PHE A 333 10.40 15.28 -1.88
N VAL A 334 10.28 14.17 -1.16
CA VAL A 334 11.41 13.28 -0.84
C VAL A 334 11.99 12.70 -2.12
N TRP A 335 11.15 12.29 -3.08
CA TRP A 335 11.62 11.77 -4.37
C TRP A 335 12.29 12.86 -5.21
N THR A 336 11.70 14.06 -5.31
CA THR A 336 12.32 15.21 -5.99
C THR A 336 13.69 15.53 -5.41
N ALA A 337 13.81 15.57 -4.07
CA ALA A 337 15.09 15.80 -3.40
C ALA A 337 16.13 14.70 -3.71
N ALA A 338 15.69 13.44 -3.80
CA ALA A 338 16.56 12.34 -4.20
C ALA A 338 17.08 12.52 -5.64
N VAL A 339 16.25 12.98 -6.57
CA VAL A 339 16.68 13.31 -7.93
C VAL A 339 17.68 14.47 -7.92
N ILE A 340 17.40 15.56 -7.19
CA ILE A 340 18.31 16.71 -7.09
C ILE A 340 19.68 16.25 -6.55
N GLY A 341 19.71 15.54 -5.42
CA GLY A 341 20.96 15.08 -4.82
C GLY A 341 21.69 14.01 -5.66
N HIS A 342 20.98 13.26 -6.51
CA HIS A 342 21.60 12.33 -7.44
C HIS A 342 22.34 13.07 -8.57
N LEU A 343 21.71 14.12 -9.11
CA LEU A 343 22.26 14.90 -10.23
C LEU A 343 23.26 15.97 -9.76
N ASP A 344 23.13 16.44 -8.53
CA ASP A 344 24.05 17.37 -7.88
C ASP A 344 24.25 17.02 -6.40
N PRO A 345 25.26 16.19 -6.08
CA PRO A 345 25.55 15.76 -4.72
C PRO A 345 25.90 16.91 -3.75
N ASP A 346 26.45 18.03 -4.23
CA ASP A 346 26.84 19.15 -3.37
C ASP A 346 25.61 19.79 -2.70
N TRP A 347 24.45 19.75 -3.38
CA TRP A 347 23.16 20.25 -2.89
C TRP A 347 22.75 19.66 -1.54
N LEU A 348 23.17 18.42 -1.23
CA LEU A 348 22.88 17.75 0.04
C LEU A 348 23.48 18.48 1.25
N THR A 349 24.55 19.24 1.04
CA THR A 349 25.27 19.97 2.09
C THR A 349 24.98 21.47 2.09
N GLU A 350 24.20 21.95 1.13
CA GLU A 350 23.77 23.34 1.04
C GLU A 350 22.70 23.65 2.10
N GLY A 351 22.98 24.64 2.95
CA GLY A 351 22.02 25.18 3.92
C GLY A 351 21.36 24.10 4.79
N SER A 352 20.02 24.05 4.74
CA SER A 352 19.19 23.10 5.50
C SER A 352 18.51 22.05 4.62
N ASN A 353 18.92 21.89 3.35
CA ASN A 353 18.24 21.03 2.37
C ASN A 353 18.02 19.60 2.88
N LYS A 354 19.11 18.89 3.20
CA LYS A 354 19.04 17.52 3.74
C LYS A 354 18.26 17.44 5.05
N ALA A 355 18.41 18.43 5.93
CA ALA A 355 17.70 18.46 7.21
C ALA A 355 16.18 18.62 7.02
N TRP A 356 15.76 19.48 6.09
CA TRP A 356 14.36 19.70 5.75
C TRP A 356 13.72 18.44 5.16
N VAL A 357 14.40 17.77 4.23
CA VAL A 357 13.91 16.50 3.66
C VAL A 357 13.83 15.41 4.73
N ASN A 358 14.84 15.29 5.61
CA ASN A 358 14.81 14.34 6.72
C ASN A 358 13.68 14.61 7.72
N THR A 359 13.24 15.87 7.87
CA THR A 359 12.05 16.21 8.66
C THR A 359 10.79 15.60 8.05
N LEU A 360 10.60 15.70 6.72
CA LEU A 360 9.48 15.05 6.04
C LEU A 360 9.53 13.52 6.16
N VAL A 361 10.71 12.93 5.94
CA VAL A 361 10.92 11.47 6.09
C VAL A 361 10.57 11.00 7.50
N ARG A 362 11.03 11.72 8.53
CA ARG A 362 10.71 11.37 9.93
C ARG A 362 9.23 11.55 10.23
N ASP A 363 8.53 12.44 9.54
CA ASP A 363 7.11 12.62 9.80
C ASP A 363 6.26 11.40 9.43
N TYR A 364 6.41 10.87 8.22
CA TYR A 364 5.58 9.73 7.76
C TYR A 364 6.23 8.36 7.98
N ALA A 365 7.57 8.30 8.15
CA ALA A 365 8.33 7.05 8.15
C ALA A 365 9.49 7.01 9.17
N ASN A 366 9.35 7.63 10.35
CA ASN A 366 10.37 7.54 11.41
C ASN A 366 10.66 6.06 11.75
N SER A 367 11.93 5.67 11.76
CA SER A 367 12.33 4.29 12.03
C SER A 367 12.68 4.02 13.49
N VAL A 368 12.53 5.02 14.34
CA VAL A 368 12.85 4.96 15.76
C VAL A 368 11.70 5.52 16.59
N THR A 369 11.66 5.19 17.88
CA THR A 369 10.84 5.90 18.85
C THR A 369 11.66 7.04 19.43
N ASP A 370 11.23 8.27 19.21
CA ASP A 370 11.88 9.46 19.76
C ASP A 370 10.85 10.53 20.22
N ASN A 371 11.35 11.66 20.74
CA ASN A 371 10.50 12.72 21.31
C ASN A 371 9.89 13.68 20.26
N TYR A 372 10.26 13.54 18.99
CA TYR A 372 9.94 14.46 17.91
C TYR A 372 8.95 13.88 16.90
N PHE A 373 9.04 12.59 16.60
CA PHE A 373 8.14 11.92 15.66
C PHE A 373 7.78 10.51 16.13
N PRO A 374 6.52 10.07 15.95
CA PRO A 374 6.13 8.70 16.25
C PRO A 374 6.82 7.72 15.30
N PHE A 375 7.04 6.50 15.78
CA PHE A 375 7.53 5.41 14.94
C PHE A 375 6.50 5.11 13.83
N SER A 376 6.96 5.12 12.58
CA SER A 376 6.24 4.62 11.41
C SER A 376 4.79 5.12 11.30
N ARG A 377 4.59 6.44 11.25
CA ARG A 377 3.24 7.06 11.29
C ARG A 377 2.28 6.47 10.26
N SER A 378 2.71 6.34 9.01
CA SER A 378 1.86 5.89 7.91
C SER A 378 1.92 4.37 7.74
N PHE A 379 3.12 3.79 7.68
CA PHE A 379 3.31 2.37 7.36
C PHE A 379 3.01 1.46 8.55
N ASP A 380 2.07 0.53 8.37
CA ASP A 380 1.71 -0.48 9.36
C ASP A 380 2.36 -1.83 9.03
N TRP A 381 3.31 -2.25 9.86
CA TRP A 381 4.07 -3.50 9.67
C TRP A 381 3.27 -4.78 9.84
N PHE A 382 2.09 -4.74 10.47
CA PHE A 382 1.19 -5.89 10.57
C PHE A 382 0.26 -5.98 9.36
N HIS A 383 -0.15 -4.84 8.80
CA HIS A 383 -0.98 -4.81 7.60
C HIS A 383 -0.16 -4.90 6.30
N GLY A 384 1.12 -4.54 6.37
CA GLY A 384 2.05 -4.58 5.25
C GLY A 384 1.86 -3.45 4.23
N HIS A 385 1.09 -2.42 4.58
CA HIS A 385 0.84 -1.23 3.75
C HIS A 385 0.61 -0.01 4.66
N SER A 386 0.54 1.19 4.08
CA SER A 386 0.25 2.40 4.85
C SER A 386 -1.24 2.63 5.04
N TRP A 387 -1.58 3.40 6.07
CA TRP A 387 -2.88 4.02 6.24
C TRP A 387 -2.79 5.52 5.93
N ALA A 388 -3.74 6.02 5.15
CA ALA A 388 -3.80 7.41 4.73
C ALA A 388 -4.59 8.29 5.71
N LYS A 389 -5.71 7.75 6.19
CA LYS A 389 -6.64 8.47 7.08
C LYS A 389 -5.96 9.04 8.33
N GLY A 390 -6.08 10.36 8.49
CA GLY A 390 -5.55 11.14 9.62
C GLY A 390 -6.34 11.01 10.95
N LEU A 391 -6.29 12.07 11.75
CA LEU A 391 -6.87 12.19 13.09
C LEU A 391 -8.31 12.75 13.05
N PHE A 392 -9.22 12.03 12.43
CA PHE A 392 -10.66 12.33 12.47
C PHE A 392 -11.49 11.05 12.61
N GLU A 393 -12.70 11.21 13.17
CA GLU A 393 -13.59 10.09 13.48
C GLU A 393 -14.04 9.37 12.20
N SER A 394 -14.05 8.03 12.23
CA SER A 394 -14.43 7.20 11.09
C SER A 394 -15.08 5.92 11.61
N ALA A 395 -16.33 5.69 11.24
CA ALA A 395 -17.07 4.48 11.62
C ALA A 395 -16.44 3.20 11.03
N ASP A 396 -15.76 3.33 9.89
CA ASP A 396 -15.12 2.22 9.18
C ASP A 396 -13.63 2.04 9.54
N GLY A 397 -13.11 2.83 10.50
CA GLY A 397 -11.69 2.85 10.87
C GLY A 397 -10.82 3.63 9.88
N LYS A 398 -9.53 3.31 9.85
CA LYS A 398 -8.54 3.85 8.90
C LYS A 398 -8.83 3.37 7.47
N ASP A 399 -8.34 4.12 6.48
CA ASP A 399 -8.42 3.72 5.08
C ASP A 399 -7.17 4.07 4.27
N GLN A 400 -7.08 3.40 3.13
CA GLN A 400 -6.07 3.57 2.10
C GLN A 400 -6.73 3.47 0.72
N GLU A 401 -6.50 4.46 -0.14
CA GLU A 401 -7.02 4.51 -1.52
C GLU A 401 -5.87 4.32 -2.52
N SER A 402 -5.00 5.33 -2.69
CA SER A 402 -3.94 5.27 -3.70
C SER A 402 -2.78 4.35 -3.29
N THR A 403 -2.87 3.08 -3.70
CA THR A 403 -1.80 2.10 -3.47
C THR A 403 -0.52 2.43 -4.24
N SER A 404 -0.64 3.15 -5.36
CA SER A 404 0.51 3.58 -6.16
C SER A 404 1.25 4.75 -5.53
N GLU A 405 0.56 5.71 -4.90
CA GLU A 405 1.21 6.77 -4.13
C GLU A 405 1.84 6.20 -2.84
N ASP A 406 1.24 5.18 -2.22
CA ASP A 406 1.86 4.47 -1.09
C ASP A 406 3.18 3.80 -1.48
N ALA A 407 3.17 3.03 -2.57
CA ALA A 407 4.38 2.42 -3.10
C ALA A 407 5.42 3.46 -3.54
N PHE A 408 4.97 4.57 -4.14
CA PHE A 408 5.84 5.67 -4.55
C PHE A 408 6.50 6.36 -3.36
N ALA A 409 5.79 6.56 -2.24
CA ALA A 409 6.35 7.14 -1.02
C ALA A 409 7.45 6.25 -0.41
N THR A 410 7.29 4.92 -0.44
CA THR A 410 8.33 3.97 -0.03
C THR A 410 9.51 3.95 -1.00
N TYR A 411 9.25 4.01 -2.31
CA TYR A 411 10.29 4.16 -3.33
C TYR A 411 11.07 5.47 -3.15
N ALA A 412 10.41 6.57 -2.81
CA ALA A 412 11.04 7.84 -2.48
C ALA A 412 12.01 7.72 -1.31
N LEU A 413 11.60 7.03 -0.22
CA LEU A 413 12.49 6.74 0.92
C LEU A 413 13.71 5.92 0.50
N LYS A 414 13.52 4.91 -0.34
CA LYS A 414 14.63 4.11 -0.88
C LYS A 414 15.64 5.01 -1.60
N MET A 415 15.17 5.83 -2.53
CA MET A 415 16.03 6.68 -3.34
C MET A 415 16.71 7.77 -2.51
N TRP A 416 16.00 8.33 -1.52
CA TRP A 416 16.59 9.28 -0.59
C TRP A 416 17.64 8.63 0.31
N GLY A 417 17.39 7.42 0.85
CA GLY A 417 18.37 6.66 1.61
C GLY A 417 19.67 6.45 0.82
N LYS A 418 19.55 6.03 -0.44
CA LYS A 418 20.67 5.86 -1.36
C LYS A 418 21.48 7.15 -1.56
N VAL A 419 20.79 8.24 -1.92
CA VAL A 419 21.44 9.52 -2.29
C VAL A 419 21.98 10.26 -1.06
N SER A 420 21.29 10.18 0.08
CA SER A 420 21.69 10.85 1.32
C SER A 420 22.74 10.07 2.13
N GLY A 421 23.07 8.83 1.72
CA GLY A 421 24.05 7.97 2.36
C GLY A 421 23.53 7.21 3.59
N ASP A 422 22.22 7.04 3.74
CA ASP A 422 21.61 6.23 4.80
C ASP A 422 21.24 4.84 4.27
N ALA A 423 22.21 3.92 4.37
CA ALA A 423 22.05 2.53 3.93
C ALA A 423 20.95 1.78 4.69
N ASN A 424 20.65 2.15 5.94
CA ASN A 424 19.58 1.51 6.72
C ASN A 424 18.20 1.96 6.24
N MET A 425 18.05 3.22 5.83
CA MET A 425 16.85 3.71 5.17
C MET A 425 16.64 3.00 3.83
N GLU A 426 17.66 2.91 2.99
CA GLU A 426 17.58 2.20 1.71
C GLU A 426 17.19 0.72 1.91
N ALA A 427 17.87 0.01 2.80
CA ALA A 427 17.58 -1.40 3.10
C ALA A 427 16.15 -1.60 3.64
N ARG A 428 15.72 -0.79 4.62
CA ARG A 428 14.37 -0.87 5.18
C ARG A 428 13.31 -0.57 4.12
N SER A 429 13.54 0.39 3.24
CA SER A 429 12.59 0.74 2.18
C SER A 429 12.49 -0.33 1.09
N ASN A 430 13.58 -1.05 0.78
CA ASN A 430 13.49 -2.24 -0.06
C ASN A 430 12.59 -3.31 0.58
N LEU A 431 12.76 -3.56 1.88
CA LEU A 431 11.91 -4.50 2.63
C LEU A 431 10.44 -4.05 2.68
N GLN A 432 10.18 -2.76 2.96
CA GLN A 432 8.82 -2.20 2.96
C GLN A 432 8.15 -2.32 1.60
N LEU A 433 8.89 -2.06 0.50
CA LEU A 433 8.32 -2.12 -0.85
C LEU A 433 8.00 -3.56 -1.27
N ALA A 434 8.81 -4.54 -0.86
CA ALA A 434 8.52 -5.96 -1.07
C ALA A 434 7.27 -6.42 -0.29
N LEU A 435 7.18 -6.02 0.98
CA LEU A 435 6.02 -6.28 1.82
C LEU A 435 4.74 -5.62 1.25
N GLN A 436 4.84 -4.38 0.78
CA GLN A 436 3.76 -3.69 0.06
C GLN A 436 3.36 -4.43 -1.19
N ALA A 437 4.29 -4.84 -2.06
CA ALA A 437 3.94 -5.60 -3.25
C ALA A 437 3.12 -6.85 -2.89
N ARG A 438 3.50 -7.60 -1.86
CA ARG A 438 2.75 -8.76 -1.38
C ARG A 438 1.36 -8.39 -0.83
N SER A 439 1.28 -7.43 0.08
CA SER A 439 0.03 -7.05 0.76
C SER A 439 -0.96 -6.40 -0.21
N LEU A 440 -0.47 -5.58 -1.15
CA LEU A 440 -1.29 -4.95 -2.19
C LEU A 440 -1.92 -5.98 -3.12
N ASN A 441 -1.18 -6.99 -3.58
CA ASN A 441 -1.73 -8.09 -4.39
C ASN A 441 -2.68 -9.02 -3.59
N ASN A 442 -2.53 -9.05 -2.28
CA ASN A 442 -3.44 -9.79 -1.41
C ASN A 442 -4.78 -9.06 -1.22
N TYR A 443 -4.77 -7.73 -1.07
CA TYR A 443 -5.93 -7.01 -0.54
C TYR A 443 -6.50 -5.93 -1.45
N PHE A 444 -5.72 -5.37 -2.37
CA PHE A 444 -6.10 -4.23 -3.20
C PHE A 444 -6.17 -4.54 -4.69
N LEU A 445 -5.14 -5.22 -5.23
CA LEU A 445 -5.00 -5.56 -6.64
C LEU A 445 -5.48 -7.01 -6.84
N LEU A 446 -6.71 -7.15 -7.33
CA LEU A 446 -7.48 -8.39 -7.30
C LEU A 446 -7.37 -9.13 -8.63
N THR A 447 -6.46 -10.09 -8.70
CA THR A 447 -6.48 -11.12 -9.75
C THR A 447 -7.71 -12.02 -9.60
N SER A 448 -8.10 -12.68 -10.69
CA SER A 448 -9.29 -13.54 -10.73
C SER A 448 -9.20 -14.75 -9.79
N ASP A 449 -8.01 -15.10 -9.34
CA ASP A 449 -7.75 -16.20 -8.40
C ASP A 449 -7.56 -15.74 -6.95
N ASN A 450 -7.65 -14.44 -6.63
CA ASN A 450 -7.55 -13.90 -5.28
C ASN A 450 -8.50 -14.64 -4.32
N LYS A 451 -8.00 -14.98 -3.12
CA LYS A 451 -8.73 -15.77 -2.11
C LYS A 451 -9.21 -14.95 -0.91
N ASN A 452 -8.86 -13.68 -0.85
CA ASN A 452 -9.09 -12.83 0.31
C ASN A 452 -10.38 -12.01 0.19
N GLN A 453 -10.74 -11.61 -1.02
CA GLN A 453 -12.00 -10.91 -1.30
C GLN A 453 -13.10 -11.87 -1.76
N PRO A 454 -14.39 -11.53 -1.54
CA PRO A 454 -15.50 -12.35 -2.03
C PRO A 454 -15.43 -12.55 -3.56
N PRO A 455 -15.72 -13.75 -4.10
CA PRO A 455 -15.62 -14.03 -5.54
C PRO A 455 -16.40 -13.06 -6.43
N GLN A 456 -17.56 -12.57 -5.96
CA GLN A 456 -18.40 -11.61 -6.67
C GLN A 456 -17.80 -10.19 -6.73
N PHE A 457 -16.78 -9.89 -5.92
CA PHE A 457 -16.10 -8.61 -5.89
C PHE A 457 -14.86 -8.60 -6.80
N LEU A 458 -14.30 -9.76 -7.14
CA LEU A 458 -13.08 -9.87 -7.96
C LEU A 458 -13.18 -9.26 -9.38
N PRO A 459 -14.35 -9.24 -10.07
CA PRO A 459 -14.46 -8.55 -11.35
C PRO A 459 -14.18 -7.05 -11.28
N ASN A 460 -14.22 -6.44 -10.09
CA ASN A 460 -13.87 -5.04 -9.89
C ASN A 460 -12.38 -4.76 -10.12
N LYS A 461 -11.49 -5.77 -10.07
CA LYS A 461 -10.03 -5.69 -10.23
C LYS A 461 -9.28 -4.88 -9.18
N VAL A 462 -9.79 -3.75 -8.72
CA VAL A 462 -9.27 -3.07 -7.53
C VAL A 462 -10.31 -2.97 -6.43
N THR A 463 -9.85 -2.79 -5.20
CA THR A 463 -10.76 -2.49 -4.09
C THR A 463 -11.42 -1.14 -4.16
N GLY A 464 -10.85 -0.18 -4.88
CA GLY A 464 -11.08 1.24 -4.61
C GLY A 464 -10.50 1.55 -3.23
N ILE A 465 -11.33 2.11 -2.34
CA ILE A 465 -10.92 2.47 -0.99
C ILE A 465 -11.06 1.26 -0.06
N LEU A 466 -9.95 0.79 0.50
CA LEU A 466 -9.95 -0.22 1.55
C LEU A 466 -9.95 0.44 2.92
N PHE A 467 -10.94 0.10 3.74
CA PHE A 467 -11.03 0.50 5.14
C PHE A 467 -10.67 -0.66 6.07
N GLU A 468 -10.50 -0.40 7.36
CA GLU A 468 -10.40 -1.46 8.35
C GLU A 468 -11.69 -2.28 8.43
N ASN A 469 -12.87 -1.68 8.25
CA ASN A 469 -14.16 -2.36 8.44
C ASN A 469 -14.99 -2.59 7.15
N LYS A 470 -14.56 -2.07 6.00
CA LYS A 470 -15.23 -2.28 4.70
C LYS A 470 -14.26 -2.18 3.51
N VAL A 471 -14.75 -2.56 2.33
CA VAL A 471 -14.08 -2.35 1.04
C VAL A 471 -15.09 -1.67 0.11
N ASP A 472 -14.69 -0.59 -0.55
CA ASP A 472 -15.59 0.23 -1.36
C ASP A 472 -14.97 0.59 -2.73
N HIS A 473 -15.51 0.01 -3.80
CA HIS A 473 -15.03 0.21 -5.18
C HIS A 473 -15.53 1.56 -5.73
N THR A 474 -14.95 2.62 -5.21
CA THR A 474 -15.25 4.03 -5.50
C THR A 474 -13.98 4.86 -5.31
N THR A 475 -14.07 6.17 -5.58
CA THR A 475 -13.08 7.14 -5.11
C THR A 475 -13.73 8.26 -4.29
N TYR A 476 -12.92 9.10 -3.64
CA TYR A 476 -13.41 10.31 -2.97
C TYR A 476 -13.88 11.43 -3.92
N PHE A 477 -13.57 11.32 -5.22
CA PHE A 477 -13.79 12.41 -6.21
C PHE A 477 -14.61 12.00 -7.44
N GLY A 478 -15.12 10.76 -7.47
CA GLY A 478 -16.06 10.29 -8.50
C GLY A 478 -16.04 8.78 -8.69
N THR A 479 -16.92 8.27 -9.53
CA THR A 479 -17.10 6.82 -9.75
C THR A 479 -16.83 6.41 -11.20
N ASN A 480 -16.15 7.25 -11.98
CA ASN A 480 -15.72 6.85 -13.31
C ASN A 480 -14.67 5.74 -13.18
N VAL A 481 -14.71 4.76 -14.09
CA VAL A 481 -13.80 3.61 -14.06
C VAL A 481 -12.34 4.07 -14.12
N GLU A 482 -12.02 5.06 -14.95
CA GLU A 482 -10.65 5.61 -15.02
C GLU A 482 -10.19 6.29 -13.71
N TYR A 483 -11.11 6.73 -12.85
CA TYR A 483 -10.76 7.30 -11.54
C TYR A 483 -10.46 6.17 -10.56
N ILE A 484 -11.36 5.19 -10.49
CA ILE A 484 -11.27 4.07 -9.54
C ILE A 484 -10.05 3.20 -9.85
N GLU A 485 -9.80 2.85 -11.11
CA GLU A 485 -8.61 2.06 -11.47
C GLU A 485 -7.35 2.92 -11.50
N GLY A 486 -7.45 4.13 -12.07
CA GLY A 486 -6.30 5.00 -12.31
C GLY A 486 -5.62 5.50 -11.03
N ILE A 487 -6.36 5.66 -9.93
CA ILE A 487 -5.79 6.08 -8.64
C ILE A 487 -4.81 5.05 -8.07
N HIS A 488 -4.90 3.78 -8.49
CA HIS A 488 -3.95 2.71 -8.14
C HIS A 488 -2.78 2.59 -9.12
N MET A 489 -2.73 3.43 -10.16
CA MET A 489 -1.66 3.49 -11.18
C MET A 489 -0.73 4.70 -10.97
N ILE A 490 -1.29 5.85 -10.59
CA ILE A 490 -0.58 7.12 -10.52
C ILE A 490 0.25 7.25 -9.23
N PRO A 491 1.53 7.70 -9.27
CA PRO A 491 2.34 8.01 -10.43
C PRO A 491 3.04 6.77 -11.03
N ILE A 492 3.09 6.68 -12.36
CA ILE A 492 3.87 5.64 -13.05
C ILE A 492 5.36 5.95 -12.97
N ASN A 493 6.10 5.04 -12.34
CA ASN A 493 7.51 5.18 -12.03
C ASN A 493 8.19 3.78 -12.04
N PRO A 494 9.51 3.67 -11.84
CA PRO A 494 10.21 2.37 -11.90
C PRO A 494 9.66 1.30 -10.95
N SER A 495 9.13 1.67 -9.77
CA SER A 495 8.55 0.69 -8.84
C SER A 495 7.19 0.15 -9.30
N SER A 496 6.50 0.80 -10.25
CA SER A 496 5.17 0.39 -10.72
C SER A 496 5.18 -1.02 -11.31
N ALA A 497 6.19 -1.37 -12.10
CA ALA A 497 6.32 -2.71 -12.69
C ALA A 497 6.64 -3.80 -11.64
N TYR A 498 7.09 -3.42 -10.45
CA TYR A 498 7.32 -4.34 -9.33
C TYR A 498 6.06 -4.56 -8.49
N THR A 499 5.33 -3.49 -8.17
CA THR A 499 4.13 -3.57 -7.32
C THR A 499 2.86 -3.94 -8.08
N ARG A 500 2.82 -3.74 -9.40
CA ARG A 500 1.72 -4.13 -10.30
C ARG A 500 2.18 -5.25 -11.24
N PRO A 501 2.02 -6.53 -10.88
CA PRO A 501 2.46 -7.66 -11.71
C PRO A 501 1.80 -7.65 -13.09
N LYS A 502 2.54 -8.07 -14.13
CA LYS A 502 2.04 -8.15 -15.52
C LYS A 502 0.69 -8.87 -15.63
N GLN A 503 0.50 -9.97 -14.90
CA GLN A 503 -0.78 -10.70 -14.87
C GLN A 503 -1.94 -9.82 -14.42
N PHE A 504 -1.77 -9.10 -13.30
CA PHE A 504 -2.80 -8.22 -12.78
C PHE A 504 -3.13 -7.09 -13.77
N VAL A 505 -2.09 -6.43 -14.30
CA VAL A 505 -2.26 -5.34 -15.28
C VAL A 505 -2.98 -5.82 -16.54
N GLN A 506 -2.68 -7.04 -17.01
CA GLN A 506 -3.39 -7.66 -18.13
C GLN A 506 -4.86 -7.89 -17.82
N GLU A 507 -5.19 -8.51 -16.68
CA GLU A 507 -6.57 -8.79 -16.30
C GLU A 507 -7.41 -7.51 -16.09
N GLU A 508 -6.82 -6.48 -15.50
CA GLU A 508 -7.42 -5.16 -15.30
C GLU A 508 -7.67 -4.45 -16.64
N TRP A 509 -6.65 -4.43 -17.52
CA TRP A 509 -6.75 -3.85 -18.85
C TRP A 509 -7.83 -4.52 -19.69
N ASP A 510 -7.87 -5.85 -19.70
CA ASP A 510 -8.86 -6.63 -20.43
C ASP A 510 -10.27 -6.36 -19.92
N MET A 511 -10.44 -6.21 -18.61
CA MET A 511 -11.73 -5.91 -17.99
C MET A 511 -12.26 -4.54 -18.42
N TYR A 512 -11.43 -3.49 -18.37
CA TYR A 512 -11.93 -2.11 -18.47
C TYR A 512 -11.49 -1.30 -19.70
N PHE A 513 -10.27 -1.51 -20.19
CA PHE A 513 -9.60 -0.55 -21.06
C PHE A 513 -9.26 -1.09 -22.46
N SER A 514 -9.33 -2.41 -22.64
CA SER A 514 -9.11 -3.12 -23.90
C SER A 514 -10.13 -2.76 -24.99
N SER A 515 -9.88 -3.23 -26.22
CA SER A 515 -10.76 -3.03 -27.39
C SER A 515 -11.02 -1.55 -27.72
N GLY A 516 -10.02 -0.70 -27.48
CA GLY A 516 -10.10 0.75 -27.74
C GLY A 516 -10.81 1.56 -26.66
N ARG A 517 -11.30 0.95 -25.57
CA ARG A 517 -12.06 1.64 -24.52
C ARG A 517 -11.25 2.73 -23.82
N ALA A 518 -9.96 2.52 -23.61
CA ALA A 518 -9.04 3.53 -23.08
C ALA A 518 -9.05 4.85 -23.87
N GLY A 519 -9.32 4.79 -25.19
CA GLY A 519 -9.37 5.95 -26.06
C GLY A 519 -10.57 6.88 -25.81
N TYR A 520 -11.58 6.44 -25.05
CA TYR A 520 -12.74 7.26 -24.67
C TYR A 520 -12.56 8.00 -23.35
N THR A 521 -11.55 7.65 -22.54
CA THR A 521 -11.27 8.29 -21.25
C THR A 521 -10.92 9.77 -21.41
N ALA A 522 -11.53 10.67 -20.64
CA ALA A 522 -11.25 12.10 -20.76
C ALA A 522 -10.08 12.55 -19.87
N GLY A 523 -9.40 13.63 -20.28
CA GLY A 523 -8.41 14.33 -19.47
C GLY A 523 -7.17 13.50 -19.09
N GLY A 524 -6.50 13.92 -18.01
CA GLY A 524 -5.21 13.40 -17.58
C GLY A 524 -5.16 11.90 -17.29
N TRP A 525 -6.30 11.30 -16.92
CA TRP A 525 -6.39 9.86 -16.67
C TRP A 525 -6.07 9.03 -17.92
N ARG A 526 -6.36 9.54 -19.12
CA ARG A 526 -6.00 8.84 -20.37
C ARG A 526 -4.49 8.59 -20.43
N GLY A 527 -3.67 9.59 -20.13
CA GLY A 527 -2.22 9.44 -20.07
C GLY A 527 -1.78 8.42 -19.02
N ILE A 528 -2.40 8.42 -17.84
CA ILE A 528 -2.09 7.43 -16.79
C ILE A 528 -2.38 6.00 -17.26
N LEU A 529 -3.54 5.77 -17.91
CA LEU A 529 -3.90 4.45 -18.45
C LEU A 529 -2.87 3.94 -19.47
N TYR A 530 -2.48 4.78 -20.43
CA TYR A 530 -1.48 4.38 -21.43
C TYR A 530 -0.07 4.25 -20.85
N ALA A 531 0.29 5.01 -19.80
CA ALA A 531 1.57 4.83 -19.11
C ALA A 531 1.61 3.49 -18.34
N ASN A 532 0.51 3.10 -17.67
CA ASN A 532 0.36 1.79 -17.04
C ASN A 532 0.41 0.65 -18.08
N LEU A 533 -0.21 0.85 -19.25
CA LEU A 533 -0.21 -0.13 -20.34
C LEU A 533 1.21 -0.56 -20.74
N ALA A 534 2.21 0.32 -20.61
CA ALA A 534 3.59 -0.01 -20.95
C ALA A 534 4.19 -1.19 -20.17
N ILE A 535 3.57 -1.62 -19.07
CA ILE A 535 3.97 -2.83 -18.33
C ILE A 535 3.69 -4.11 -19.13
N ILE A 536 2.63 -4.13 -19.95
CA ILE A 536 2.17 -5.31 -20.70
C ILE A 536 2.21 -5.13 -22.24
N ASP A 537 2.00 -3.92 -22.74
CA ASP A 537 2.03 -3.57 -24.16
C ASP A 537 2.74 -2.20 -24.35
N PRO A 538 4.08 -2.19 -24.24
CA PRO A 538 4.86 -0.98 -24.38
C PRO A 538 4.82 -0.38 -25.79
N GLN A 539 4.51 -1.18 -26.83
CA GLN A 539 4.39 -0.67 -28.20
C GLN A 539 3.19 0.23 -28.37
N THR A 540 2.02 -0.19 -27.89
CA THR A 540 0.80 0.64 -27.94
C THR A 540 0.96 1.89 -27.07
N ALA A 541 1.55 1.76 -25.88
CA ALA A 541 1.84 2.90 -25.02
C ALA A 541 2.78 3.92 -25.68
N TYR A 542 3.89 3.45 -26.26
CA TYR A 542 4.84 4.31 -26.96
C TYR A 542 4.18 5.02 -28.14
N ASN A 543 3.41 4.31 -28.97
CA ASN A 543 2.70 4.89 -30.10
C ASN A 543 1.76 6.04 -29.67
N PHE A 544 1.07 5.87 -28.54
CA PHE A 544 0.21 6.91 -27.97
C PHE A 544 1.01 8.15 -27.59
N PHE A 545 2.11 8.00 -26.84
CA PHE A 545 2.92 9.15 -26.42
C PHE A 545 3.77 9.73 -27.56
N SER A 546 4.07 8.96 -28.60
CA SER A 546 4.85 9.41 -29.76
C SER A 546 4.01 10.06 -30.86
N ASP A 547 2.69 10.11 -30.71
CA ASP A 547 1.80 10.71 -31.72
C ASP A 547 2.18 12.19 -31.96
N PRO A 548 2.47 12.61 -33.20
CA PRO A 548 2.74 14.01 -33.52
C PRO A 548 1.54 14.93 -33.23
N ASN A 549 0.33 14.40 -33.15
CA ASN A 549 -0.91 15.10 -32.82
C ASN A 549 -1.36 14.87 -31.36
N PHE A 550 -0.45 14.44 -30.49
CA PHE A 550 -0.74 14.23 -29.07
C PHE A 550 -1.39 15.46 -28.43
N ASP A 551 -2.52 15.24 -27.77
CA ASP A 551 -3.25 16.27 -27.03
C ASP A 551 -2.73 16.35 -25.58
N TRP A 552 -2.12 17.48 -25.24
CA TRP A 552 -1.52 17.73 -23.93
C TRP A 552 -2.52 17.71 -22.77
N SER A 553 -3.82 17.87 -23.04
CA SER A 553 -4.86 17.74 -22.02
C SER A 553 -5.02 16.30 -21.50
N TRP A 554 -4.40 15.32 -22.16
CA TRP A 554 -4.38 13.92 -21.72
C TRP A 554 -3.31 13.62 -20.67
N LEU A 555 -2.49 14.59 -20.28
CA LEU A 555 -1.57 14.44 -19.15
C LEU A 555 -2.20 14.96 -17.86
N ASP A 556 -2.08 14.16 -16.80
CA ASP A 556 -2.31 14.65 -15.43
C ASP A 556 -1.29 15.75 -15.08
N GLY A 557 -1.63 16.64 -14.15
CA GLY A 557 -0.75 17.74 -13.73
C GLY A 557 0.60 17.28 -13.14
N GLY A 558 0.68 16.05 -12.62
CA GLY A 558 1.92 15.42 -12.16
C GLY A 558 2.60 14.50 -13.20
N ALA A 559 2.04 14.37 -14.41
CA ALA A 559 2.57 13.52 -15.47
C ALA A 559 3.42 14.32 -16.47
N SER A 560 4.39 13.65 -17.08
CA SER A 560 5.24 14.21 -18.14
C SER A 560 5.21 13.32 -19.36
N ARG A 561 5.07 13.93 -20.54
CA ARG A 561 5.21 13.21 -21.80
C ARG A 561 6.65 12.77 -22.04
N THR A 562 7.63 13.58 -21.64
CA THR A 562 9.06 13.21 -21.71
C THR A 562 9.34 11.91 -20.96
N TRP A 563 8.88 11.82 -19.70
CA TRP A 563 9.05 10.61 -18.90
C TRP A 563 8.29 9.42 -19.49
N TYR A 564 7.02 9.58 -19.87
CA TYR A 564 6.23 8.46 -20.42
C TYR A 564 6.70 7.97 -21.79
N LEU A 565 7.24 8.86 -22.63
CA LEU A 565 7.95 8.48 -23.86
C LEU A 565 9.17 7.62 -23.55
N ALA A 566 10.04 8.11 -22.65
CA ALA A 566 11.25 7.39 -22.29
C ALA A 566 10.94 6.04 -21.61
N TYR A 567 9.97 6.02 -20.70
CA TYR A 567 9.52 4.82 -20.00
C TYR A 567 8.98 3.78 -20.98
N SER A 568 7.99 4.15 -21.82
CA SER A 568 7.41 3.21 -22.79
C SER A 568 8.43 2.72 -23.83
N ALA A 569 9.32 3.59 -24.31
CA ALA A 569 10.40 3.21 -25.23
C ALA A 569 11.41 2.26 -24.59
N ALA A 570 11.74 2.45 -23.31
CA ALA A 570 12.61 1.54 -22.58
C ALA A 570 11.95 0.16 -22.36
N MET A 571 10.66 0.15 -22.00
CA MET A 571 9.91 -1.10 -21.78
C MET A 571 9.73 -1.92 -23.07
N LEU A 572 9.66 -1.25 -24.23
CA LEU A 572 9.63 -1.85 -25.56
C LEU A 572 10.82 -2.77 -25.84
N ASP A 573 12.03 -2.29 -25.53
CA ASP A 573 13.27 -3.03 -25.74
C ASP A 573 13.32 -4.28 -24.84
N ALA A 574 12.93 -4.15 -23.57
CA ALA A 574 12.82 -5.30 -22.66
C ALA A 574 11.87 -6.39 -23.18
N ALA A 575 10.72 -6.01 -23.72
CA ALA A 575 9.77 -6.98 -24.26
C ALA A 575 10.33 -7.73 -25.49
N SER A 576 11.18 -7.07 -26.29
CA SER A 576 11.83 -7.72 -27.44
C SER A 576 12.87 -8.77 -27.03
N VAL A 577 13.63 -8.51 -25.94
CA VAL A 577 14.63 -9.44 -25.40
C VAL A 577 13.95 -10.70 -24.85
N ASP A 578 12.81 -10.56 -24.17
CA ASP A 578 12.03 -11.70 -23.66
C ASP A 578 11.57 -12.63 -24.79
N THR A 579 11.25 -12.10 -25.98
CA THR A 579 10.79 -12.92 -27.11
C THR A 579 11.92 -13.71 -27.80
N GLU A 580 13.16 -13.21 -27.77
CA GLU A 580 14.31 -13.91 -28.37
C GLU A 580 14.78 -15.10 -27.52
N GLU A 581 14.63 -15.06 -26.20
CA GLU A 581 15.01 -16.16 -25.30
C GLU A 581 14.11 -17.40 -25.47
N TYR A 582 12.87 -17.22 -25.94
CA TYR A 582 11.94 -18.31 -26.27
C TYR A 582 12.14 -18.90 -27.69
N ASP A 583 12.85 -18.23 -28.60
CA ASP A 583 13.03 -18.68 -29.99
C ASP A 583 14.33 -19.47 -30.22
N VAL A 584 15.16 -19.67 -29.17
CA VAL A 584 16.34 -20.55 -29.21
C VAL A 584 15.96 -22.00 -28.88
N GLY A 585 15.00 -22.55 -29.61
CA GLY A 585 14.44 -23.86 -29.26
C GLY A 585 13.69 -24.57 -30.37
N ASN A 586 13.90 -24.25 -31.66
CA ASN A 586 13.31 -25.05 -32.73
C ASN A 586 14.15 -25.09 -34.00
N SER A 587 15.36 -25.64 -33.91
CA SER A 587 16.03 -26.19 -35.10
C SER A 587 15.33 -27.48 -35.49
N THR A 588 14.55 -27.40 -36.56
CA THR A 588 13.72 -28.46 -37.13
C THR A 588 14.54 -29.68 -37.58
N SER A 589 14.38 -30.82 -36.89
CA SER A 589 14.59 -32.13 -37.49
C SER A 589 13.33 -32.48 -38.29
N GLY A 590 13.43 -32.40 -39.62
CA GLY A 590 12.30 -32.59 -40.52
C GLY A 590 11.72 -34.00 -40.49
N TRP A 591 10.39 -34.08 -40.41
CA TRP A 591 9.59 -35.17 -40.93
C TRP A 591 8.31 -34.59 -41.56
N SER A 592 8.10 -34.95 -42.82
CA SER A 592 6.96 -34.60 -43.65
C SER A 592 5.71 -35.38 -43.27
N HIS A 593 4.54 -34.72 -43.21
CA HIS A 593 3.35 -35.14 -43.96
C HIS A 593 2.18 -34.14 -43.88
N GLU A 594 1.67 -33.83 -45.07
CA GLU A 594 0.28 -33.67 -45.48
C GLU A 594 -0.62 -32.52 -44.95
N THR A 595 -0.89 -31.65 -45.92
CA THR A 595 -1.94 -30.64 -46.03
C THR A 595 -3.35 -31.22 -45.99
N VAL A 596 -4.28 -30.61 -45.25
CA VAL A 596 -5.70 -30.52 -45.63
C VAL A 596 -6.27 -29.15 -45.21
N GLN A 597 -6.89 -28.48 -46.19
CA GLN A 597 -7.61 -27.20 -46.10
C GLN A 597 -8.96 -27.35 -45.39
N GLY A 598 -9.45 -26.27 -44.77
CA GLY A 598 -10.82 -26.17 -44.28
C GLY A 598 -11.22 -24.72 -43.99
N GLU A 599 -12.25 -24.26 -44.68
CA GLU A 599 -12.65 -22.86 -44.90
C GLU A 599 -13.34 -22.14 -43.73
N ALA A 600 -13.40 -20.82 -43.91
CA ALA A 600 -13.97 -19.80 -43.06
C ALA A 600 -15.51 -19.79 -42.99
N TYR A 601 -16.04 -19.20 -41.92
CA TYR A 601 -17.40 -18.68 -41.87
C TYR A 601 -17.47 -17.38 -41.05
N THR A 602 -17.78 -16.27 -41.74
CA THR A 602 -18.27 -15.00 -41.17
C THR A 602 -19.79 -14.99 -41.16
N PRO A 603 -20.43 -14.18 -40.29
CA PRO A 603 -21.41 -13.24 -40.84
C PRO A 603 -21.37 -11.82 -40.25
N ASN A 604 -21.78 -10.91 -41.13
CA ASN A 604 -21.84 -9.47 -41.03
C ASN A 604 -23.06 -8.94 -40.24
N LYS A 605 -22.85 -7.75 -39.65
CA LYS A 605 -23.67 -6.53 -39.61
C LYS A 605 -25.15 -6.60 -39.22
N LEU A 606 -25.51 -5.75 -38.25
CA LEU A 606 -26.61 -4.80 -38.40
C LEU A 606 -26.20 -3.42 -37.85
N ILE A 607 -26.49 -2.39 -38.64
CA ILE A 607 -26.32 -0.95 -38.40
C ILE A 607 -27.71 -0.37 -38.17
N GLN A 608 -27.89 0.56 -37.23
CA GLN A 608 -28.70 1.77 -37.46
C GLN A 608 -28.38 2.89 -36.45
N TYR A 609 -28.29 4.10 -37.01
CA TYR A 609 -27.97 5.41 -36.42
C TYR A 609 -29.27 6.24 -36.24
N GLU A 610 -29.26 7.20 -35.29
CA GLU A 610 -29.71 8.61 -35.39
C GLU A 610 -29.71 9.25 -33.97
N HIS A 611 -28.83 10.22 -33.64
CA HIS A 611 -28.99 11.70 -33.63
C HIS A 611 -30.07 12.25 -32.66
N ALA A 612 -29.93 13.35 -31.89
CA ALA A 612 -28.93 14.40 -31.69
C ALA A 612 -29.32 15.32 -30.47
N GLY A 613 -28.35 16.11 -29.97
CA GLY A 613 -28.53 17.41 -29.26
C GLY A 613 -28.58 17.38 -27.72
N SER A 614 -28.10 18.34 -26.93
CA SER A 614 -27.16 19.48 -27.05
C SER A 614 -27.08 20.17 -25.66
N HIS A 615 -25.89 20.67 -25.30
CA HIS A 615 -25.58 21.75 -24.33
C HIS A 615 -25.76 21.60 -22.81
N GLY A 616 -24.68 21.95 -22.08
CA GLY A 616 -24.74 22.95 -21.01
C GLY A 616 -23.97 22.62 -19.71
N ASP A 617 -22.76 23.18 -19.59
CA ASP A 617 -22.01 23.60 -18.39
C ASP A 617 -22.45 23.12 -16.99
N SER A 618 -21.51 22.52 -16.24
CA SER A 618 -21.35 22.84 -14.82
C SER A 618 -19.99 22.39 -14.27
N ALA A 619 -19.28 23.33 -13.65
CA ALA A 619 -18.12 23.09 -12.81
C ALA A 619 -18.47 22.17 -11.62
N PRO A 620 -17.55 21.31 -11.14
CA PRO A 620 -17.84 20.50 -9.97
C PRO A 620 -17.81 21.38 -8.71
N LYS A 621 -18.96 21.41 -8.04
CA LYS A 621 -19.11 21.90 -6.67
C LYS A 621 -18.36 20.95 -5.74
N VAL A 622 -17.45 21.50 -4.95
CA VAL A 622 -16.87 20.88 -3.75
C VAL A 622 -18.03 20.48 -2.82
N LEU A 623 -18.27 19.18 -2.67
CA LEU A 623 -19.18 18.64 -1.68
C LEU A 623 -18.39 18.46 -0.38
N GLY A 624 -18.77 19.25 0.63
CA GLY A 624 -18.24 19.12 1.98
C GLY A 624 -18.57 17.75 2.56
N TRP A 625 -17.52 17.16 3.14
CA TRP A 625 -17.52 15.97 3.98
C TRP A 625 -18.65 16.03 5.03
N LYS A 626 -19.42 14.94 5.13
CA LYS A 626 -20.34 14.69 6.24
C LYS A 626 -19.91 13.45 6.98
#